data_AF-A0AAC9Y0Q8-F1
#
_entry.id   AF-A0AAC9Y0Q8-F1
#
_cell.length_a   1.000
_cell.length_b   1.000
_cell.length_c   1.000
_cell.angle_alpha   90.00
_cell.angle_beta   90.00
_cell.angle_gamma   90.00
#
_symmetry.space_group_name_H-M   'P 1'
#
loop_
_entity.id
_entity.type
_entity.pdbx_description
1 polymer ?
#
loop_
_entity_poly.entity_id
_entity_poly.type
_entity_poly.pdbx_seq_one_letter_code
_entity_poly.pdbx_strand_id
1 'polypeptide(L)'
;MAIYRQIHTTIWQDNFVGDVLTEPPEKLFWAYLLTNSQTTQCGVYPFRMRQAQFDTGLTGDEIKSIINKLVQYEKIKYSTKNNEIMIINWLKYNSARSPKVAAVIDKELLSIKTLEFESEVIKKCLELKYPIKTKLPDENTVSIPYGYPIDTISQPEPEPTQNQNITNTATATEPTDENQASAAPDVYTYYQEAFGVLNSFASENLTQWVKDLGSDLVIEAMKRSALDQKGFRYAEGIMRQWAKKNLKTLEDVAADDVRFNNNSRPKRNAGKQEPTPDWAKPGYVAPVEEKTPEQEAKEAAQLKKMMDQVKQGRREQTV
;
A
#
# COMPACT_ATOMS: atom_id res chain seq x y z
N MET A 1 -2.68 -1.61 1.79
CA MET A 1 -2.75 -1.98 0.37
C MET A 1 -3.59 -3.25 0.27
N ALA A 2 -4.22 -3.56 -0.86
CA ALA A 2 -5.11 -4.73 -0.98
C ALA A 2 -4.36 -6.02 -0.58
N ILE A 3 -4.97 -6.84 0.29
CA ILE A 3 -4.44 -8.12 0.77
C ILE A 3 -4.85 -9.20 -0.25
N TYR A 4 -4.40 -9.06 -1.48
CA TYR A 4 -4.73 -9.99 -2.56
C TYR A 4 -3.55 -10.14 -3.52
N ARG A 5 -3.30 -11.37 -3.94
CA ARG A 5 -2.25 -11.73 -4.90
C ARG A 5 -2.90 -12.24 -6.18
N GLN A 6 -2.55 -11.63 -7.30
CA GLN A 6 -3.00 -12.03 -8.63
C GLN A 6 -2.02 -13.07 -9.19
N ILE A 7 -2.57 -14.19 -9.65
CA ILE A 7 -1.80 -15.18 -10.42
C ILE A 7 -2.41 -15.24 -11.81
N HIS A 8 -1.56 -15.16 -12.83
CA HIS A 8 -2.00 -15.23 -14.21
C HIS A 8 -2.40 -16.67 -14.55
N THR A 9 -3.53 -16.85 -15.21
CA THR A 9 -4.07 -18.18 -15.56
C THR A 9 -3.15 -18.97 -16.49
N THR A 10 -2.26 -18.29 -17.22
CA THR A 10 -1.24 -18.89 -18.09
C THR A 10 -0.14 -19.63 -17.32
N ILE A 11 -0.12 -19.59 -15.98
CA ILE A 11 0.87 -20.31 -15.16
C ILE A 11 0.93 -21.81 -15.50
N TRP A 12 -0.20 -22.40 -15.88
CA TRP A 12 -0.30 -23.81 -16.26
C TRP A 12 0.26 -24.14 -17.64
N GLN A 13 0.46 -23.12 -18.49
CA GLN A 13 1.04 -23.27 -19.83
C GLN A 13 2.57 -23.08 -19.81
N ASP A 14 3.16 -22.71 -18.67
CA ASP A 14 4.61 -22.58 -18.53
C ASP A 14 5.24 -23.98 -18.56
N ASN A 15 6.20 -24.20 -19.48
CA ASN A 15 6.96 -25.44 -19.60
C ASN A 15 7.59 -25.86 -18.25
N PHE A 16 7.95 -24.90 -17.41
CA PHE A 16 8.45 -25.22 -16.08
C PHE A 16 7.39 -25.89 -15.19
N VAL A 17 6.16 -25.39 -15.18
CA VAL A 17 5.08 -25.94 -14.35
C VAL A 17 4.50 -27.21 -14.98
N GLY A 18 4.48 -27.30 -16.30
CA GLY A 18 3.99 -28.47 -17.04
C GLY A 18 4.97 -29.64 -17.02
N ASP A 19 6.22 -29.40 -17.41
CA ASP A 19 7.18 -30.46 -17.74
C ASP A 19 8.21 -30.70 -16.63
N VAL A 20 8.59 -29.67 -15.86
CA VAL A 20 9.63 -29.79 -14.81
C VAL A 20 9.04 -30.15 -13.46
N LEU A 21 7.95 -29.48 -13.06
CA LEU A 21 7.20 -29.81 -11.85
C LEU A 21 6.24 -30.96 -12.15
N THR A 22 6.75 -32.18 -12.27
CA THR A 22 5.94 -33.36 -12.65
C THR A 22 5.00 -33.79 -11.53
N GLU A 23 5.44 -33.66 -10.28
CA GLU A 23 4.72 -34.17 -9.12
C GLU A 23 3.65 -33.18 -8.61
N PRO A 24 2.44 -33.64 -8.23
CA PRO A 24 1.41 -32.77 -7.68
C PRO A 24 1.86 -31.96 -6.44
N PRO A 25 2.61 -32.52 -5.47
CA PRO A 25 3.19 -31.78 -4.35
C PRO A 25 4.07 -30.60 -4.78
N GLU A 26 4.84 -30.76 -5.87
CA GLU A 26 5.72 -29.71 -6.39
C GLU A 26 4.90 -28.53 -6.95
N LYS A 27 3.85 -28.83 -7.73
CA LYS A 27 2.94 -27.81 -8.27
C LYS A 27 2.20 -27.07 -7.15
N LEU A 28 1.73 -27.82 -6.15
CA LEU A 28 1.07 -27.26 -4.99
C LEU A 28 2.01 -26.32 -4.22
N PHE A 29 3.23 -26.78 -3.94
CA PHE A 29 4.20 -25.99 -3.20
C PHE A 29 4.63 -24.74 -3.97
N TRP A 30 4.80 -24.84 -5.29
CA TRP A 30 5.06 -23.67 -6.15
C TRP A 30 3.92 -22.64 -6.06
N ALA A 31 2.66 -23.07 -6.17
CA ALA A 31 1.52 -22.19 -6.01
C ALA A 31 1.44 -21.58 -4.60
N TYR A 32 1.76 -22.35 -3.56
CA TYR A 32 1.82 -21.87 -2.19
C TYR A 32 2.86 -20.75 -2.01
N LEU A 33 4.06 -20.89 -2.59
CA LEU A 33 5.10 -19.84 -2.52
C LEU A 33 4.66 -18.51 -3.17
N LEU A 34 3.75 -18.55 -4.14
CA LEU A 34 3.21 -17.36 -4.80
C LEU A 34 2.04 -16.71 -4.04
N THR A 35 1.31 -17.49 -3.24
CA THR A 35 0.03 -17.08 -2.61
C THR A 35 0.09 -16.87 -1.10
N ASN A 36 1.20 -17.23 -0.45
CA ASN A 36 1.32 -17.18 1.00
C ASN A 36 1.07 -15.76 1.57
N SER A 37 0.48 -15.70 2.76
CA SER A 37 0.31 -14.49 3.58
C SER A 37 1.58 -13.68 3.82
N GLN A 38 2.75 -14.34 3.84
CA GLN A 38 4.04 -13.69 4.05
C GLN A 38 4.60 -13.04 2.78
N THR A 39 3.97 -13.24 1.61
CA THR A 39 4.46 -12.69 0.34
C THR A 39 4.46 -11.16 0.35
N THR A 40 5.59 -10.60 -0.06
CA THR A 40 5.86 -9.16 -0.15
C THR A 40 5.71 -8.66 -1.59
N GLN A 41 5.72 -7.34 -1.79
CA GLN A 41 5.72 -6.76 -3.14
C GLN A 41 7.06 -6.99 -3.86
N CYS A 42 8.18 -7.02 -3.13
CA CYS A 42 9.50 -7.30 -3.69
C CYS A 42 9.72 -8.78 -4.06
N GLY A 43 8.94 -9.71 -3.49
CA GLY A 43 9.08 -11.16 -3.72
C GLY A 43 10.14 -11.82 -2.84
N VAL A 44 10.62 -11.11 -1.82
CA VAL A 44 11.53 -11.61 -0.78
C VAL A 44 10.80 -11.58 0.55
N TYR A 45 10.71 -12.73 1.22
CA TYR A 45 9.97 -12.82 2.47
C TYR A 45 10.51 -13.92 3.39
N PRO A 46 10.27 -13.81 4.72
CA PRO A 46 10.62 -14.86 5.66
C PRO A 46 9.80 -16.13 5.41
N PHE A 47 10.48 -17.25 5.22
CA PHE A 47 9.89 -18.55 5.01
C PHE A 47 9.94 -19.39 6.30
N ARG A 48 8.77 -19.80 6.79
CA ARG A 48 8.65 -20.66 7.97
C ARG A 48 8.31 -22.07 7.55
N MET A 49 9.26 -22.99 7.70
CA MET A 49 9.09 -24.40 7.34
C MET A 49 7.85 -25.03 7.99
N ARG A 50 7.67 -24.83 9.31
CA ARG A 50 6.53 -25.39 10.05
C ARG A 50 5.16 -24.92 9.51
N GLN A 51 5.06 -23.65 9.11
CA GLN A 51 3.82 -23.12 8.55
C GLN A 51 3.53 -23.75 7.20
N ALA A 52 4.55 -23.88 6.35
CA ALA A 52 4.41 -24.52 5.04
C ALA A 52 3.97 -25.98 5.16
N GLN A 53 4.52 -26.73 6.12
CA GLN A 53 4.09 -28.12 6.40
C GLN A 53 2.62 -28.19 6.81
N PHE A 54 2.17 -27.28 7.68
CA PHE A 54 0.78 -27.24 8.13
C PHE A 54 -0.19 -26.88 7.00
N ASP A 55 0.13 -25.86 6.20
CA ASP A 55 -0.77 -25.36 5.15
C ASP A 55 -0.86 -26.30 3.94
N THR A 56 0.24 -26.97 3.59
CA THR A 56 0.30 -27.86 2.41
C THR A 56 0.05 -29.33 2.74
N GLY A 57 0.17 -29.72 4.02
CA GLY A 57 0.10 -31.11 4.46
C GLY A 57 1.33 -31.95 4.07
N LEU A 58 2.37 -31.34 3.51
CA LEU A 58 3.59 -32.03 3.08
C LEU A 58 4.56 -32.25 4.25
N THR A 59 5.35 -33.30 4.14
CA THR A 59 6.43 -33.58 5.10
C THR A 59 7.57 -32.57 4.93
N GLY A 60 8.36 -32.40 5.99
CA GLY A 60 9.47 -31.44 5.96
C GLY A 60 10.56 -31.83 4.97
N ASP A 61 10.73 -33.12 4.69
CA ASP A 61 11.75 -33.61 3.78
C ASP A 61 11.32 -33.50 2.31
N GLU A 62 10.03 -33.70 2.02
CA GLU A 62 9.46 -33.37 0.71
C GLU A 62 9.66 -31.89 0.40
N ILE A 63 9.30 -30.99 1.32
CA ILE A 63 9.47 -29.54 1.11
C ILE A 63 10.94 -29.18 0.85
N LYS A 64 11.89 -29.75 1.61
CA LYS A 64 13.33 -29.52 1.37
C LYS A 64 13.76 -30.02 -0.01
N SER A 65 13.30 -31.20 -0.43
CA SER A 65 13.58 -31.75 -1.76
C SER A 65 13.07 -30.81 -2.86
N ILE A 66 11.83 -30.33 -2.72
CA ILE A 66 11.21 -29.41 -3.66
C ILE A 66 11.98 -28.08 -3.69
N ILE A 67 12.35 -27.51 -2.54
CA ILE A 67 13.15 -26.27 -2.49
C ILE A 67 14.49 -26.46 -3.21
N ASN A 68 15.19 -27.58 -2.98
CA ASN A 68 16.46 -27.86 -3.64
C ASN A 68 16.29 -27.95 -5.17
N LYS A 69 15.23 -28.61 -5.65
CA LYS A 69 14.88 -28.65 -7.07
C LYS A 69 14.63 -27.24 -7.61
N LEU A 70 13.83 -26.42 -6.92
CA LEU A 70 13.52 -25.04 -7.33
C LEU A 70 14.76 -24.12 -7.37
N VAL A 71 15.72 -24.34 -6.47
CA VAL A 71 17.02 -23.66 -6.45
C VAL A 71 17.87 -24.10 -7.63
N GLN A 72 17.91 -25.40 -7.93
CA GLN A 72 18.65 -25.94 -9.07
C GLN A 72 18.17 -25.38 -10.42
N TYR A 73 16.86 -25.16 -10.57
CA TYR A 73 16.27 -24.53 -11.77
C TYR A 73 16.29 -22.99 -11.73
N GLU A 74 16.96 -22.38 -10.75
CA GLU A 74 17.05 -20.93 -10.58
C GLU A 74 15.70 -20.22 -10.62
N LYS A 75 14.67 -20.83 -10.00
CA LYS A 75 13.37 -20.16 -9.82
C LYS A 75 13.33 -19.40 -8.50
N ILE A 76 13.98 -19.95 -7.48
CA ILE A 76 14.04 -19.43 -6.12
C ILE A 76 15.48 -19.42 -5.61
N LYS A 77 15.79 -18.46 -4.75
CA LYS A 77 16.95 -18.51 -3.86
C LYS A 77 16.48 -18.64 -2.42
N TYR A 78 17.16 -19.50 -1.65
CA TYR A 78 16.84 -19.76 -0.26
C TYR A 78 18.05 -19.49 0.63
N SER A 79 17.87 -18.66 1.66
CA SER A 79 18.89 -18.36 2.66
C SER A 79 18.59 -19.13 3.95
N THR A 80 19.38 -20.17 4.24
CA THR A 80 19.25 -20.96 5.47
C THR A 80 19.56 -20.17 6.73
N LYS A 81 20.38 -19.10 6.64
CA LYS A 81 20.77 -18.28 7.80
C LYS A 81 19.60 -17.47 8.35
N ASN A 82 18.87 -16.82 7.44
CA ASN A 82 17.77 -15.91 7.80
C ASN A 82 16.39 -16.55 7.63
N ASN A 83 16.32 -17.77 7.07
CA ASN A 83 15.10 -18.43 6.63
C ASN A 83 14.28 -17.51 5.73
N GLU A 84 14.92 -16.98 4.69
CA GLU A 84 14.29 -16.09 3.71
C GLU A 84 14.28 -16.76 2.33
N ILE A 85 13.18 -16.58 1.61
CA ILE A 85 13.03 -17.03 0.22
C ILE A 85 12.93 -15.80 -0.67
N MET A 86 13.62 -15.83 -1.80
CA MET A 86 13.49 -14.89 -2.89
C MET A 86 13.01 -15.59 -4.15
N ILE A 87 11.97 -15.05 -4.79
CA ILE A 87 11.47 -15.52 -6.07
C ILE A 87 12.09 -14.69 -7.19
N ILE A 88 12.88 -15.31 -8.06
CA ILE A 88 13.76 -14.60 -9.01
C ILE A 88 12.96 -13.74 -10.00
N ASN A 89 11.92 -14.28 -10.64
CA ASN A 89 11.15 -13.55 -11.65
C ASN A 89 9.88 -12.89 -11.10
N TRP A 90 9.85 -12.61 -9.79
CA TRP A 90 8.67 -12.04 -9.14
C TRP A 90 8.24 -10.70 -9.74
N LEU A 91 9.19 -9.75 -9.84
CA LEU A 91 8.95 -8.39 -10.31
C LEU A 91 8.55 -8.29 -11.79
N LYS A 92 8.86 -9.32 -12.59
CA LYS A 92 8.44 -9.39 -13.99
C LYS A 92 6.92 -9.53 -14.10
N TYR A 93 6.32 -10.35 -13.24
CA TYR A 93 4.89 -10.63 -13.25
C TYR A 93 4.11 -9.72 -12.28
N ASN A 94 4.75 -9.28 -11.19
CA ASN A 94 4.19 -8.36 -10.21
C ASN A 94 4.78 -6.96 -10.43
N SER A 95 4.17 -6.20 -11.34
CA SER A 95 4.72 -4.92 -11.75
C SER A 95 4.68 -3.87 -10.63
N ALA A 96 5.84 -3.26 -10.37
CA ALA A 96 6.00 -2.17 -9.41
C ALA A 96 6.00 -0.77 -10.05
N ARG A 97 5.44 -0.60 -11.25
CA ARG A 97 5.41 0.69 -11.97
C ARG A 97 4.69 1.80 -11.21
N SER A 98 3.73 1.46 -10.35
CA SER A 98 3.01 2.44 -9.56
C SER A 98 3.93 3.05 -8.49
N PRO A 99 4.00 4.39 -8.35
CA PRO A 99 4.81 5.04 -7.32
C PRO A 99 4.44 4.61 -5.89
N LYS A 100 3.17 4.25 -5.66
CA LYS A 100 2.70 3.74 -4.36
C LYS A 100 3.25 2.35 -4.06
N VAL A 101 3.39 1.50 -5.08
CA VAL A 101 3.94 0.13 -4.94
C VAL A 101 5.46 0.21 -4.80
N ALA A 102 6.12 1.06 -5.59
CA ALA A 102 7.55 1.31 -5.45
C ALA A 102 7.92 1.79 -4.03
N ALA A 103 7.14 2.71 -3.46
CA ALA A 103 7.36 3.14 -2.08
C ALA A 103 7.13 2.05 -1.02
N VAL A 104 6.32 1.02 -1.31
CA VAL A 104 6.19 -0.15 -0.43
C VAL A 104 7.40 -1.06 -0.57
N ILE A 105 7.89 -1.27 -1.79
CA ILE A 105 9.12 -2.03 -2.04
C ILE A 105 10.31 -1.37 -1.35
N ASP A 106 10.45 -0.04 -1.43
CA ASP A 106 11.50 0.69 -0.71
C ASP A 106 11.47 0.40 0.80
N LYS A 107 10.27 0.26 1.39
CA LYS A 107 10.12 -0.11 2.81
C LYS A 107 10.42 -1.59 3.08
N GLU A 108 10.03 -2.47 2.18
CA GLU A 108 10.28 -3.90 2.30
C GLU A 108 11.78 -4.22 2.15
N LEU A 109 12.50 -3.52 1.26
CA LEU A 109 13.95 -3.67 1.09
C LEU A 109 14.70 -3.43 2.41
N LEU A 110 14.32 -2.42 3.20
CA LEU A 110 14.90 -2.15 4.52
C LEU A 110 14.68 -3.28 5.54
N SER A 111 13.67 -4.12 5.33
CA SER A 111 13.33 -5.23 6.25
C SER A 111 14.02 -6.55 5.90
N ILE A 112 14.63 -6.64 4.71
CA ILE A 112 15.34 -7.84 4.25
C ILE A 112 16.62 -7.98 5.06
N LYS A 113 16.87 -9.16 5.62
CA LYS A 113 18.10 -9.42 6.40
C LYS A 113 19.25 -9.88 5.52
N THR A 114 18.94 -10.51 4.40
CA THR A 114 19.94 -11.06 3.48
C THR A 114 20.36 -10.00 2.44
N LEU A 115 21.55 -9.43 2.62
CA LEU A 115 22.16 -8.43 1.71
C LEU A 115 22.21 -8.87 0.24
N GLU A 116 22.48 -10.15 -0.01
CA GLU A 116 22.51 -10.71 -1.37
C GLU A 116 21.16 -10.52 -2.09
N PHE A 117 20.06 -10.79 -1.40
CA PHE A 117 18.70 -10.67 -1.96
C PHE A 117 18.32 -9.22 -2.21
N GLU A 118 18.67 -8.33 -1.30
CA GLU A 118 18.47 -6.89 -1.47
C GLU A 118 19.16 -6.39 -2.75
N SER A 119 20.43 -6.74 -2.94
CA SER A 119 21.20 -6.34 -4.11
C SER A 119 20.58 -6.84 -5.42
N GLU A 120 20.06 -8.07 -5.44
CA GLU A 120 19.44 -8.66 -6.62
C GLU A 120 18.08 -8.04 -6.96
N VAL A 121 17.26 -7.75 -5.95
CA VAL A 121 15.99 -7.05 -6.15
C VAL A 121 16.23 -5.66 -6.72
N ILE A 122 17.20 -4.91 -6.17
CA ILE A 122 17.55 -3.57 -6.68
C ILE A 122 18.02 -3.66 -8.15
N LYS A 123 18.92 -4.60 -8.48
CA LYS A 123 19.37 -4.83 -9.86
C LYS A 123 18.19 -5.07 -10.81
N LYS A 124 17.25 -5.95 -10.45
CA LYS A 124 16.05 -6.24 -11.27
C LYS A 124 15.11 -5.04 -11.39
N CYS A 125 14.92 -4.27 -10.33
CA CYS A 125 14.09 -3.06 -10.38
C CYS A 125 14.69 -2.00 -11.31
N LEU A 126 16.01 -1.84 -11.32
CA LEU A 126 16.72 -0.94 -12.23
C LEU A 126 16.59 -1.42 -13.68
N GLU A 127 16.79 -2.72 -13.93
CA GLU A 127 16.62 -3.34 -15.25
C GLU A 127 15.20 -3.11 -15.81
N LEU A 128 14.17 -3.29 -14.97
CA LEU A 128 12.76 -3.11 -15.33
C LEU A 128 12.29 -1.65 -15.31
N LYS A 129 13.18 -0.70 -15.00
CA LYS A 129 12.93 0.75 -14.95
C LYS A 129 11.81 1.13 -13.98
N TYR A 130 11.79 0.53 -12.78
CA TYR A 130 10.80 0.87 -11.76
C TYR A 130 11.22 2.11 -10.95
N PRO A 131 10.25 2.98 -10.54
CA PRO A 131 10.53 4.24 -9.87
C PRO A 131 10.81 4.03 -8.36
N ILE A 132 11.80 3.21 -8.03
CA ILE A 132 12.29 3.00 -6.66
C ILE A 132 13.25 4.12 -6.25
N LYS A 133 13.23 4.47 -4.96
CA LYS A 133 14.11 5.51 -4.40
C LYS A 133 15.42 4.94 -3.87
N THR A 134 15.38 3.71 -3.36
CA THR A 134 16.56 3.04 -2.82
C THR A 134 17.52 2.72 -3.96
N LYS A 135 18.73 3.28 -3.89
CA LYS A 135 19.84 2.96 -4.80
C LYS A 135 20.66 1.84 -4.19
N LEU A 136 21.38 1.11 -5.04
CA LEU A 136 22.29 0.05 -4.61
C LEU A 136 23.24 0.61 -3.53
N PRO A 137 23.46 -0.08 -2.41
CA PRO A 137 24.50 0.33 -1.47
C PRO A 137 25.84 0.33 -2.22
N ASP A 138 26.54 1.46 -2.20
CA ASP A 138 27.90 1.54 -2.73
C ASP A 138 28.76 0.56 -1.92
N GLU A 139 29.29 -0.49 -2.55
CA GLU A 139 30.05 -1.57 -1.89
C GLU A 139 31.39 -1.11 -1.24
N ASN A 140 31.65 0.20 -1.14
CA ASN A 140 32.86 0.77 -0.58
C ASN A 140 32.61 2.02 0.26
N THR A 141 31.87 1.88 1.36
CA THR A 141 32.06 2.78 2.50
C THR A 141 32.14 1.96 3.78
N VAL A 142 33.37 1.55 4.10
CA VAL A 142 33.74 1.18 5.46
C VAL A 142 33.51 2.44 6.30
N SER A 143 32.40 2.48 7.02
CA SER A 143 32.16 3.51 8.03
C SER A 143 33.14 3.26 9.17
N ILE A 144 34.17 4.10 9.25
CA ILE A 144 35.14 4.08 10.35
C ILE A 144 34.43 4.72 11.55
N PRO A 145 34.26 4.03 12.70
CA PRO A 145 33.43 4.52 13.80
C PRO A 145 34.18 5.46 14.76
N TYR A 146 35.28 6.07 14.35
CA TYR A 146 36.08 6.95 15.21
C TYR A 146 36.27 8.32 14.57
N GLY A 147 35.50 9.29 15.03
CA GLY A 147 35.86 10.70 14.89
C GLY A 147 37.01 10.98 15.85
N TYR A 148 38.23 11.02 15.33
CA TYR A 148 39.32 11.68 16.06
C TYR A 148 38.96 13.16 16.20
N PRO A 149 38.95 13.73 17.41
CA PRO A 149 38.95 15.18 17.55
C PRO A 149 40.28 15.68 16.98
N ILE A 150 40.22 16.42 15.89
CA ILE A 150 41.36 17.24 15.47
C ILE A 150 41.36 18.41 16.46
N ASP A 151 42.25 18.36 17.45
CA ASP A 151 42.59 19.51 18.29
C ASP A 151 43.23 20.59 17.41
N THR A 152 42.37 21.35 16.75
CA THR A 152 42.75 22.56 16.05
C THR A 152 42.68 23.66 17.08
N ILE A 153 43.86 24.16 17.45
CA ILE A 153 44.05 25.27 18.39
C ILE A 153 43.10 26.41 18.05
N SER A 154 42.28 26.81 19.02
CA SER A 154 41.30 27.90 18.89
C SER A 154 42.00 29.22 18.55
N GLN A 155 41.65 29.81 17.42
CA GLN A 155 41.86 31.23 17.17
C GLN A 155 40.65 32.02 17.69
N PRO A 156 40.86 33.17 18.36
CA PRO A 156 39.78 33.97 18.93
C PRO A 156 38.91 34.62 17.84
N GLU A 157 37.62 34.66 18.15
CA GLU A 157 36.48 35.08 17.33
C GLU A 157 36.51 36.58 16.95
N PRO A 158 36.36 36.94 15.67
CA PRO A 158 35.91 38.28 15.27
C PRO A 158 34.38 38.34 15.10
N GLU A 159 33.80 39.44 15.58
CA GLU A 159 32.37 39.78 15.64
C GLU A 159 31.60 39.73 14.30
N PRO A 160 30.25 39.62 14.33
CA PRO A 160 29.45 39.32 13.15
C PRO A 160 29.22 40.56 12.28
N THR A 161 29.78 40.54 11.07
CA THR A 161 29.44 41.49 10.01
C THR A 161 28.40 40.89 9.07
N GLN A 162 27.21 41.50 9.03
CA GLN A 162 26.22 41.29 7.98
C GLN A 162 26.78 41.73 6.63
N ASN A 163 26.73 40.88 5.61
CA ASN A 163 26.89 41.21 4.19
C ASN A 163 26.11 40.14 3.40
N GLN A 164 24.98 40.44 2.73
CA GLN A 164 24.85 41.14 1.45
C GLN A 164 25.86 40.70 0.39
N ASN A 165 25.35 40.09 -0.69
CA ASN A 165 25.69 40.23 -2.13
C ASN A 165 25.04 39.05 -2.88
N ILE A 166 24.01 39.23 -3.72
CA ILE A 166 23.99 39.88 -5.05
C ILE A 166 25.03 39.29 -6.00
N THR A 167 24.55 38.55 -7.01
CA THR A 167 25.12 38.58 -8.36
C THR A 167 23.98 38.68 -9.36
N ASN A 168 24.01 39.76 -10.13
CA ASN A 168 23.10 40.10 -11.22
C ASN A 168 23.45 39.35 -12.50
N THR A 169 22.45 39.08 -13.33
CA THR A 169 22.59 39.19 -14.80
C THR A 169 21.30 39.77 -15.39
N ALA A 170 21.45 40.91 -16.05
CA ALA A 170 20.42 41.71 -16.70
C ALA A 170 20.25 41.34 -18.19
N THR A 171 19.09 41.63 -18.77
CA THR A 171 18.83 42.21 -20.12
C THR A 171 17.31 42.51 -20.21
N ALA A 172 16.85 43.73 -19.89
CA ALA A 172 16.52 44.87 -20.79
C ALA A 172 15.18 44.73 -21.55
N THR A 173 14.14 45.49 -21.10
CA THR A 173 13.43 46.63 -21.78
C THR A 173 12.37 46.20 -22.82
N GLU A 174 11.12 46.69 -22.90
CA GLU A 174 10.32 47.82 -22.36
C GLU A 174 8.85 47.61 -22.91
N PRO A 175 7.89 48.57 -22.89
CA PRO A 175 7.10 49.11 -21.78
C PRO A 175 5.56 49.00 -22.05
N THR A 176 4.67 49.13 -21.07
CA THR A 176 3.38 49.82 -21.30
C THR A 176 2.71 50.27 -19.99
N ASP A 177 2.08 51.43 -20.13
CA ASP A 177 1.51 52.34 -19.15
C ASP A 177 0.43 51.81 -18.18
N GLU A 178 0.51 52.41 -16.99
CA GLU A 178 -0.53 53.03 -16.15
C GLU A 178 -1.98 52.50 -16.09
N ASN A 179 -2.46 52.55 -14.83
CA ASN A 179 -3.84 52.67 -14.34
C ASN A 179 -4.73 51.41 -14.27
N GLN A 180 -4.82 50.86 -13.06
CA GLN A 180 -6.01 51.12 -12.22
C GLN A 180 -5.77 50.77 -10.75
N ALA A 181 -5.85 51.79 -9.91
CA ALA A 181 -6.09 51.64 -8.49
C ALA A 181 -7.47 51.05 -8.25
N SER A 182 -7.53 49.90 -7.57
CA SER A 182 -8.65 49.57 -6.70
C SER A 182 -8.12 48.81 -5.49
N ALA A 183 -8.61 49.20 -4.32
CA ALA A 183 -8.20 48.70 -3.02
C ALA A 183 -8.67 47.25 -2.80
N ALA A 184 -8.02 46.31 -3.46
CA ALA A 184 -8.12 44.88 -3.17
C ALA A 184 -6.75 44.38 -2.66
N PRO A 185 -6.72 43.45 -1.69
CA PRO A 185 -5.47 42.83 -1.26
C PRO A 185 -4.78 42.22 -2.48
N ASP A 186 -3.54 42.64 -2.73
CA ASP A 186 -2.81 42.24 -3.92
C ASP A 186 -2.55 40.73 -3.90
N VAL A 187 -3.14 40.00 -4.85
CA VAL A 187 -3.09 38.53 -4.95
C VAL A 187 -1.65 38.02 -4.91
N TYR A 188 -0.72 38.78 -5.49
CA TYR A 188 0.70 38.43 -5.54
C TYR A 188 1.38 38.56 -4.18
N THR A 189 1.02 39.56 -3.38
CA THR A 189 1.54 39.71 -2.00
C THR A 189 1.09 38.57 -1.10
N TYR A 190 -0.19 38.17 -1.21
CA TYR A 190 -0.73 37.06 -0.42
C TYR A 190 -0.06 35.73 -0.78
N TYR A 191 0.22 35.51 -2.07
CA TYR A 191 0.98 34.33 -2.49
C TYR A 191 2.37 34.31 -1.86
N GLN A 192 3.08 35.45 -1.88
CA GLN A 192 4.45 35.52 -1.35
C GLN A 192 4.49 35.25 0.16
N GLU A 193 3.51 35.74 0.90
CA GLU A 193 3.37 35.49 2.33
C GLU A 193 3.03 34.02 2.62
N ALA A 194 2.10 33.42 1.87
CA ALA A 194 1.60 32.07 2.14
C ALA A 194 2.50 30.94 1.59
N PHE A 195 3.14 31.15 0.44
CA PHE A 195 3.84 30.10 -0.30
C PHE A 195 5.32 30.40 -0.61
N GLY A 196 5.80 31.62 -0.34
CA GLY A 196 7.20 32.03 -0.55
C GLY A 196 7.49 32.62 -1.92
N VAL A 197 8.73 32.46 -2.40
CA VAL A 197 9.22 33.16 -3.60
C VAL A 197 8.36 32.86 -4.83
N LEU A 198 7.88 33.93 -5.46
CA LEU A 198 7.09 33.87 -6.67
C LEU A 198 7.96 33.35 -7.84
N ASN A 199 7.56 32.24 -8.44
CA ASN A 199 8.16 31.75 -9.69
C ASN A 199 7.48 32.45 -10.88
N SER A 200 8.23 32.76 -11.95
CA SER A 200 7.68 33.31 -13.22
C SER A 200 6.48 32.50 -13.73
N PHE A 201 6.53 31.18 -13.62
CA PHE A 201 5.41 30.30 -14.01
C PHE A 201 4.19 30.45 -13.08
N ALA A 202 4.42 30.67 -11.78
CA ALA A 202 3.35 30.87 -10.81
C ALA A 202 2.65 32.22 -11.00
N SER A 203 3.39 33.29 -11.37
CA SER A 203 2.80 34.59 -11.73
C SER A 203 1.90 34.50 -12.96
N GLU A 204 2.31 33.77 -14.00
CA GLU A 204 1.50 33.56 -15.20
C GLU A 204 0.20 32.82 -14.87
N ASN A 205 0.30 31.73 -14.09
CA ASN A 205 -0.87 30.98 -13.65
C ASN A 205 -1.80 31.83 -12.78
N LEU A 206 -1.27 32.64 -11.86
CA LEU A 206 -2.06 33.55 -11.03
C LEU A 206 -2.78 34.58 -11.91
N THR A 207 -2.09 35.17 -12.88
CA THR A 207 -2.68 36.13 -13.83
C THR A 207 -3.87 35.49 -14.57
N GLN A 208 -3.70 34.24 -15.01
CA GLN A 208 -4.76 33.48 -15.68
C GLN A 208 -5.94 33.21 -14.74
N TRP A 209 -5.69 32.75 -13.51
CA TRP A 209 -6.76 32.45 -12.55
C TRP A 209 -7.52 33.70 -12.10
N VAL A 210 -6.82 34.83 -11.95
CA VAL A 210 -7.45 36.13 -11.65
C VAL A 210 -8.37 36.56 -12.79
N LYS A 211 -7.99 36.31 -14.04
CA LYS A 211 -8.83 36.60 -15.22
C LYS A 211 -10.09 35.74 -15.27
N ASP A 212 -10.00 34.47 -14.88
CA ASP A 212 -11.09 33.50 -15.03
C ASP A 212 -12.08 33.50 -13.85
N LEU A 213 -11.60 33.64 -12.61
CA LEU A 213 -12.41 33.57 -11.38
C LEU A 213 -12.53 34.90 -10.63
N GLY A 214 -11.61 35.83 -10.82
CA GLY A 214 -11.51 37.07 -10.04
C GLY A 214 -10.58 36.95 -8.82
N SER A 215 -10.06 38.10 -8.36
CA SER A 215 -9.07 38.20 -7.28
C SER A 215 -9.53 37.55 -5.96
N ASP A 216 -10.78 37.78 -5.59
CA ASP A 216 -11.29 37.42 -4.25
C ASP A 216 -11.40 35.91 -4.08
N LEU A 217 -11.86 35.21 -5.12
CA LEU A 217 -11.93 33.76 -5.16
C LEU A 217 -10.53 33.14 -5.13
N VAL A 218 -9.58 33.69 -5.89
CA VAL A 218 -8.20 33.19 -5.89
C VAL A 218 -7.58 33.31 -4.50
N ILE A 219 -7.80 34.42 -3.81
CA ILE A 219 -7.32 34.63 -2.43
C ILE A 219 -7.99 33.65 -1.46
N GLU A 220 -9.30 33.42 -1.55
CA GLU A 220 -9.99 32.45 -0.69
C GLU A 220 -9.53 31.00 -0.93
N ALA A 221 -9.25 30.62 -2.17
CA ALA A 221 -8.66 29.32 -2.48
C ALA A 221 -7.25 29.18 -1.87
N MET A 222 -6.44 30.23 -1.95
CA MET A 222 -5.11 30.26 -1.33
C MET A 222 -5.18 30.19 0.20
N LYS A 223 -6.10 30.94 0.84
CA LYS A 223 -6.35 30.87 2.29
C LYS A 223 -6.69 29.46 2.75
N ARG A 224 -7.60 28.78 2.05
CA ARG A 224 -7.99 27.38 2.37
C ARG A 224 -6.81 26.42 2.27
N SER A 225 -5.99 26.58 1.23
CA SER A 225 -4.77 25.78 1.06
C SER A 225 -3.75 26.01 2.17
N ALA A 226 -3.55 27.27 2.57
CA ALA A 226 -2.63 27.63 3.64
C ALA A 226 -3.10 27.12 5.01
N LEU A 227 -4.40 27.19 5.30
CA LEU A 227 -5.00 26.63 6.52
C LEU A 227 -4.71 25.12 6.65
N ASP A 228 -4.79 24.39 5.54
CA ASP A 228 -4.52 22.94 5.47
C ASP A 228 -3.02 22.60 5.34
N GLN A 229 -2.13 23.60 5.40
CA GLN A 229 -0.67 23.45 5.22
C GLN A 229 -0.32 22.75 3.88
N LYS A 230 -1.07 23.06 2.82
CA LYS A 230 -0.86 22.54 1.46
C LYS A 230 -0.29 23.63 0.56
N GLY A 231 0.65 23.26 -0.33
CA GLY A 231 1.23 24.19 -1.30
C GLY A 231 0.26 24.59 -2.43
N PHE A 232 0.66 25.58 -3.24
CA PHE A 232 -0.18 26.24 -4.26
C PHE A 232 -0.91 25.29 -5.25
N ARG A 233 -0.32 24.13 -5.57
CA ARG A 233 -0.98 23.10 -6.41
C ARG A 233 -2.33 22.64 -5.85
N TYR A 234 -2.51 22.66 -4.54
CA TYR A 234 -3.78 22.32 -3.90
C TYR A 234 -4.81 23.44 -4.10
N ALA A 235 -4.41 24.70 -3.94
CA ALA A 235 -5.23 25.87 -4.28
C ALA A 235 -5.69 25.83 -5.75
N GLU A 236 -4.81 25.47 -6.70
CA GLU A 236 -5.18 25.26 -8.11
C GLU A 236 -6.26 24.19 -8.28
N GLY A 237 -6.21 23.11 -7.49
CA GLY A 237 -7.23 22.08 -7.50
C GLY A 237 -8.60 22.59 -7.05
N ILE A 238 -8.62 23.44 -6.01
CA ILE A 238 -9.84 24.09 -5.52
C ILE A 238 -10.39 25.04 -6.59
N MET A 239 -9.55 25.88 -7.19
CA MET A 239 -9.95 26.81 -8.26
C MET A 239 -10.51 26.07 -9.48
N ARG A 240 -9.89 24.94 -9.90
CA ARG A 240 -10.42 24.09 -10.98
C ARG A 240 -11.78 23.50 -10.64
N GLN A 241 -12.00 23.10 -9.39
CA GLN A 241 -13.29 22.59 -8.94
C GLN A 241 -14.38 23.67 -8.98
N TRP A 242 -14.05 24.89 -8.54
CA TRP A 242 -14.97 26.03 -8.61
C TRP A 242 -15.26 26.45 -10.05
N ALA A 243 -14.25 26.48 -10.92
CA ALA A 243 -14.41 26.71 -12.35
C ALA A 243 -15.36 25.68 -12.99
N LYS A 244 -15.19 24.39 -12.66
CA LYS A 244 -16.04 23.30 -13.16
C LYS A 244 -17.49 23.42 -12.69
N LYS A 245 -17.71 23.90 -11.46
CA LYS A 245 -19.05 24.15 -10.89
C LYS A 245 -19.62 25.52 -11.27
N ASN A 246 -18.85 26.32 -12.02
CA ASN A 246 -19.19 27.67 -12.46
C ASN A 246 -19.57 28.60 -11.30
N LEU A 247 -18.85 28.48 -10.16
CA LEU A 247 -19.03 29.33 -8.98
C LEU A 247 -18.28 30.63 -9.21
N LYS A 248 -18.97 31.78 -9.14
CA LYS A 248 -18.40 33.10 -9.47
C LYS A 248 -18.42 34.08 -8.31
N THR A 249 -19.14 33.76 -7.24
CA THR A 249 -19.22 34.62 -6.05
C THR A 249 -18.77 33.89 -4.80
N LEU A 250 -18.43 34.66 -3.76
CA LEU A 250 -18.07 34.10 -2.46
C LEU A 250 -19.25 33.39 -1.79
N GLU A 251 -20.49 33.87 -2.03
CA GLU A 251 -21.69 33.21 -1.53
C GLU A 251 -21.91 31.83 -2.16
N ASP A 252 -21.61 31.69 -3.45
CA ASP A 252 -21.72 30.42 -4.18
C ASP A 252 -20.77 29.36 -3.60
N VAL A 253 -19.55 29.78 -3.23
CA VAL A 253 -18.57 28.89 -2.59
C VAL A 253 -19.06 28.45 -1.21
N ALA A 254 -19.60 29.37 -0.40
CA ALA A 254 -20.15 29.02 0.90
C ALA A 254 -21.33 28.03 0.79
N ALA A 255 -22.18 28.21 -0.22
CA ALA A 255 -23.28 27.28 -0.52
C ALA A 255 -22.77 25.89 -0.95
N ASP A 256 -21.70 25.83 -1.74
CA ASP A 256 -21.05 24.57 -2.14
C ASP A 256 -20.43 23.84 -0.94
N ASP A 257 -19.82 24.57 0.00
CA ASP A 257 -19.24 24.00 1.22
C ASP A 257 -20.32 23.36 2.11
N VAL A 258 -21.46 24.03 2.29
CA VAL A 258 -22.60 23.48 3.04
C VAL A 258 -23.13 22.21 2.38
N ARG A 259 -23.25 22.20 1.05
CA ARG A 259 -23.65 21.02 0.27
C ARG A 259 -22.65 19.88 0.44
N PHE A 260 -21.36 20.18 0.37
CA PHE A 260 -20.29 19.20 0.54
C PHE A 260 -20.31 18.59 1.94
N ASN A 261 -20.47 19.42 2.99
CA ASN A 261 -20.54 18.95 4.37
C ASN A 261 -21.78 18.07 4.64
N ASN A 262 -22.94 18.46 4.12
CA ASN A 262 -24.17 17.66 4.25
C ASN A 262 -24.06 16.29 3.55
N ASN A 263 -23.42 16.24 2.38
CA ASN A 263 -23.25 15.00 1.63
C ASN A 263 -22.10 14.12 2.16
N SER A 264 -21.14 14.71 2.88
CA SER A 264 -20.01 14.01 3.52
C SER A 264 -20.39 13.33 4.84
N ARG A 265 -21.60 13.58 5.37
CA ARG A 265 -22.10 12.85 6.53
C ARG A 265 -22.33 11.38 6.15
N PRO A 266 -21.75 10.42 6.88
CA PRO A 266 -21.94 9.01 6.58
C PRO A 266 -23.44 8.69 6.68
N LYS A 267 -24.04 8.27 5.55
CA LYS A 267 -25.38 7.67 5.58
C LYS A 267 -25.29 6.49 6.54
N ARG A 268 -25.98 6.58 7.69
CA ARG A 268 -26.16 5.42 8.59
C ARG A 268 -26.79 4.32 7.74
N ASN A 269 -26.01 3.32 7.36
CA ASN A 269 -26.54 2.08 6.85
C ASN A 269 -27.48 1.55 7.95
N ALA A 270 -28.78 1.67 7.73
CA ALA A 270 -29.75 0.91 8.50
C ALA A 270 -29.37 -0.55 8.29
N GLY A 271 -28.73 -1.16 9.29
CA GLY A 271 -28.29 -2.55 9.21
C GLY A 271 -29.45 -3.41 8.77
N LYS A 272 -29.22 -4.29 7.78
CA LYS A 272 -30.18 -5.33 7.42
C LYS A 272 -30.52 -6.11 8.69
N GLN A 273 -31.75 -6.01 9.17
CA GLN A 273 -32.24 -6.88 10.22
C GLN A 273 -32.59 -8.22 9.58
N GLU A 274 -31.84 -9.26 9.94
CA GLU A 274 -32.20 -10.62 9.53
C GLU A 274 -33.51 -11.02 10.23
N PRO A 275 -34.46 -11.63 9.51
CA PRO A 275 -35.70 -12.10 10.13
C PRO A 275 -35.37 -13.15 11.18
N THR A 276 -35.90 -12.97 12.39
CA THR A 276 -35.70 -13.92 13.48
C THR A 276 -36.39 -15.25 13.17
N PRO A 277 -35.70 -16.40 13.33
CA PRO A 277 -36.29 -17.71 13.12
C PRO A 277 -37.55 -17.94 13.97
N ASP A 278 -38.49 -18.73 13.45
CA ASP A 278 -39.79 -18.95 14.11
C ASP A 278 -39.68 -19.58 15.51
N TRP A 279 -38.66 -20.40 15.75
CA TRP A 279 -38.38 -21.01 17.07
C TRP A 279 -37.89 -20.00 18.12
N ALA A 280 -37.38 -18.84 17.70
CA ALA A 280 -36.85 -17.80 18.59
C ALA A 280 -37.93 -16.80 19.06
N LYS A 281 -39.17 -16.96 18.57
CA LYS A 281 -40.30 -16.10 18.93
C LYS A 281 -40.86 -16.49 20.31
N PRO A 282 -41.12 -15.54 21.22
CA PRO A 282 -41.72 -15.84 22.52
C PRO A 282 -43.13 -16.41 22.31
N GLY A 283 -43.33 -17.69 22.69
CA GLY A 283 -44.59 -18.41 22.49
C GLY A 283 -44.52 -19.56 21.47
N TYR A 284 -43.34 -19.89 20.94
CA TYR A 284 -43.16 -21.07 20.10
C TYR A 284 -43.47 -22.37 20.86
N VAL A 285 -44.35 -23.20 20.31
CA VAL A 285 -44.60 -24.57 20.75
C VAL A 285 -44.10 -25.49 19.65
N ALA A 286 -43.11 -26.33 19.97
CA ALA A 286 -42.58 -27.29 19.00
C ALA A 286 -43.69 -28.27 18.59
N PRO A 287 -43.83 -28.60 17.29
CA PRO A 287 -44.69 -29.69 16.86
C PRO A 287 -44.27 -30.98 17.58
N VAL A 288 -45.14 -31.51 18.42
CA VAL A 288 -44.95 -32.83 19.02
C VAL A 288 -45.37 -33.83 17.95
N GLU A 289 -44.39 -34.42 17.26
CA GLU A 289 -44.67 -35.59 16.43
C GLU A 289 -45.01 -36.75 17.37
N GLU A 290 -46.30 -37.06 17.51
CA GLU A 290 -46.75 -38.28 18.18
C GLU A 290 -46.27 -39.49 17.37
N LYS A 291 -45.09 -40.01 17.72
CA LYS A 291 -44.54 -41.21 17.10
C LYS A 291 -45.44 -42.38 17.46
N THR A 292 -45.79 -43.17 16.46
CA THR A 292 -46.51 -44.43 16.71
C THR A 292 -45.61 -45.38 17.52
N PRO A 293 -46.16 -46.27 18.37
CA PRO A 293 -45.36 -47.19 19.17
C PRO A 293 -44.39 -48.04 18.33
N GLU A 294 -44.74 -48.28 17.06
CA GLU A 294 -43.92 -49.00 16.10
C GLU A 294 -42.69 -48.20 15.63
N GLN A 295 -42.80 -46.87 15.51
CA GLN A 295 -41.69 -45.98 15.16
C GLN A 295 -40.71 -45.83 16.33
N GLU A 296 -41.23 -45.70 17.56
CA GLU A 296 -40.39 -45.67 18.76
C GLU A 296 -39.64 -46.98 18.97
N ALA A 297 -40.29 -48.12 18.74
CA ALA A 297 -39.64 -49.43 18.80
C ALA A 297 -38.52 -49.58 17.75
N LYS A 298 -38.72 -49.04 16.54
CA LYS A 298 -37.69 -49.03 15.48
C LYS A 298 -36.52 -48.15 15.83
N GLU A 299 -36.76 -46.94 16.35
CA GLU A 299 -35.70 -46.03 16.79
C GLU A 299 -34.93 -46.59 17.98
N ALA A 300 -35.61 -47.17 18.97
CA ALA A 300 -34.95 -47.80 20.12
C ALA A 300 -34.09 -49.00 19.69
N ALA A 301 -34.54 -49.80 18.73
CA ALA A 301 -33.76 -50.90 18.17
C ALA A 301 -32.52 -50.40 17.40
N GLN A 302 -32.66 -49.31 16.62
CA GLN A 302 -31.53 -48.67 15.93
C GLN A 302 -30.52 -48.09 16.93
N LEU A 303 -30.99 -47.42 17.98
CA LEU A 303 -30.14 -46.85 19.02
C LEU A 303 -29.35 -47.94 19.76
N LYS A 304 -30.02 -49.06 20.07
CA LYS A 304 -29.40 -50.22 20.71
C LYS A 304 -28.31 -50.82 19.82
N LYS A 305 -28.57 -50.96 18.51
CA LYS A 305 -27.58 -51.46 17.55
C LYS A 305 -26.36 -50.54 17.44
N MET A 306 -26.56 -49.21 17.43
CA MET A 306 -25.46 -48.23 17.47
C MET A 306 -24.65 -48.33 18.78
N MET A 307 -25.33 -48.45 19.92
CA MET A 307 -24.67 -48.60 21.23
C MET A 307 -23.81 -49.87 21.32
N ASP A 308 -24.30 -50.98 20.77
CA ASP A 308 -23.56 -52.25 20.74
C ASP A 308 -22.35 -52.18 19.80
N GLN A 309 -22.46 -51.50 18.66
CA GLN A 309 -21.33 -51.23 17.76
C GLN A 309 -20.25 -50.37 18.44
N VAL A 310 -20.66 -49.32 19.17
CA VAL A 310 -19.73 -48.46 19.92
C VAL A 310 -19.03 -49.26 21.04
N LYS A 311 -19.73 -50.19 21.71
CA LYS A 311 -19.13 -51.08 22.72
C LYS A 311 -18.16 -52.10 22.12
N GLN A 312 -18.44 -52.64 20.94
CA GLN A 312 -17.54 -53.56 20.23
C GLN A 312 -16.26 -52.86 19.81
N GLY A 313 -16.36 -51.69 19.16
CA GLY A 313 -15.19 -50.89 18.78
C GLY A 313 -14.34 -50.45 19.97
N ARG A 314 -14.94 -50.23 21.15
CA ARG A 314 -14.21 -49.88 22.38
C ARG A 314 -13.49 -51.07 23.02
N ARG A 315 -13.94 -52.31 22.80
CA ARG A 315 -13.26 -53.53 23.28
C ARG A 315 -12.07 -53.91 22.41
N GLU A 316 -12.17 -53.67 21.09
CA GLU A 316 -11.09 -53.91 20.13
C GLU A 316 -9.92 -52.92 20.26
N GLN A 317 -10.12 -51.76 20.89
CA GLN A 317 -9.06 -50.77 21.17
C GLN A 317 -8.31 -51.03 22.49
N THR A 318 -8.71 -52.03 23.30
CA THR A 318 -8.12 -52.34 24.61
C THR A 318 -7.34 -53.66 24.66
N VAL A 319 -7.09 -54.29 23.51
CA VAL A 319 -6.22 -55.46 23.33
C VAL A 319 -5.04 -55.04 22.47
#